data_AF-A0A2I3EJH8-F1
#
_entry.id   AF-A0A2I3EJH8-F1
#
_cell.length_a   1.000
_cell.length_b   1.000
_cell.length_c   1.000
_cell.angle_alpha   90.00
_cell.angle_beta   90.00
_cell.angle_gamma   90.00
#
_symmetry.space_group_name_H-M   'P 1'
#
loop_
_entity.id
_entity.type
_entity.pdbx_description
1 polymer ?
#
loop_
_entity_poly.entity_id
_entity_poly.type
_entity_poly.pdbx_seq_one_letter_code
_entity_poly.pdbx_strand_id
1 'polypeptide(L)' 'MRGRWLGVRWTEIPPDYQEILEWLRSLPGRVAVAYEAGPTGLGLARFLVAAGVVCLVAVASKRQRPTGDRVKDRCP' A
#
# COMPACT_ATOMS: atom_id res chain seq x y z
N MET A 1 -4.32 -9.86 -11.13
CA MET A 1 -3.64 -9.83 -12.45
C MET A 1 -2.18 -9.38 -12.30
N ARG A 2 -1.27 -9.64 -13.27
CA ARG A 2 0.16 -9.25 -13.22
C ARG A 2 0.56 -8.46 -14.46
N GLY A 3 1.37 -7.42 -14.30
CA GLY A 3 1.87 -6.58 -15.40
C GLY A 3 3.25 -5.99 -15.14
N ARG A 4 3.90 -5.51 -16.20
CA ARG A 4 5.22 -4.86 -16.15
C ARG A 4 5.20 -3.59 -17.00
N TRP A 5 5.61 -2.47 -16.43
CA TRP A 5 5.76 -1.17 -17.11
C TRP A 5 7.08 -0.53 -16.72
N LEU A 6 7.91 -0.13 -17.68
CA LEU A 6 9.12 0.69 -17.46
C LEU A 6 9.97 0.26 -16.24
N GLY A 7 10.26 -1.04 -16.10
CA GLY A 7 11.03 -1.59 -14.99
C GLY A 7 10.25 -1.82 -13.69
N VAL A 8 9.01 -1.35 -13.60
CA VAL A 8 8.06 -1.61 -12.51
C VAL A 8 7.28 -2.88 -12.80
N ARG A 9 7.18 -3.77 -11.82
CA ARG A 9 6.30 -4.94 -11.86
C ARG A 9 5.18 -4.74 -10.86
N TRP A 10 3.94 -4.93 -11.30
CA TRP A 10 2.78 -4.90 -10.41
C TRP A 10 2.06 -6.25 -10.43
N THR A 11 1.35 -6.50 -9.34
CA THR A 11 0.41 -7.61 -9.22
C THR A 11 -0.73 -7.18 -8.31
N GLU A 12 -1.92 -7.71 -8.56
CA GLU A 12 -2.98 -7.72 -7.57
C GLU A 12 -2.85 -8.99 -6.74
N ILE A 13 -2.97 -8.85 -5.43
CA ILE A 13 -2.93 -9.94 -4.45
C ILE A 13 -4.18 -9.77 -3.59
N PRO A 14 -4.90 -10.85 -3.25
CA PRO A 14 -5.91 -10.84 -2.19
C PRO A 14 -5.39 -10.19 -0.91
N PRO A 15 -6.28 -9.67 -0.04
CA PRO A 15 -5.89 -9.05 1.24
C PRO A 15 -5.48 -10.10 2.29
N ASP A 16 -4.63 -11.05 1.90
CA ASP A 16 -4.03 -12.08 2.75
C ASP A 16 -2.56 -11.74 3.04
N TYR A 17 -2.19 -11.77 4.32
CA TYR A 17 -0.85 -11.35 4.75
C TYR A 17 0.24 -12.34 4.31
N GLN A 18 -0.06 -13.64 4.27
CA GLN A 18 0.91 -14.66 3.85
C GLN A 18 1.18 -14.56 2.36
N GLU A 19 0.15 -14.40 1.54
CA GLU A 19 0.31 -14.29 0.08
C GLU A 19 1.14 -13.06 -0.31
N ILE A 20 0.97 -11.94 0.40
CA ILE A 20 1.80 -10.75 0.23
C ILE A 20 3.27 -11.04 0.60
N LEU A 21 3.53 -11.75 1.70
CA LEU A 21 4.89 -12.06 2.15
C LEU A 21 5.60 -13.03 1.20
N GLU A 22 4.91 -14.05 0.70
CA GLU A 22 5.44 -14.98 -0.29
C GLU A 22 5.80 -14.26 -1.59
N TRP A 23 4.94 -13.33 -2.03
CA TRP A 23 5.24 -12.52 -3.19
C TRP A 23 6.48 -11.64 -2.98
N LEU A 24 6.61 -10.98 -1.83
CA LEU A 24 7.80 -10.18 -1.50
C LEU A 24 9.08 -11.01 -1.49
N ARG A 25 9.04 -12.23 -0.95
CA ARG A 25 10.18 -13.18 -0.96
C ARG A 25 10.55 -13.68 -2.35
N SER A 26 9.61 -13.66 -3.30
CA SER A 26 9.87 -14.03 -4.69
C SER A 26 10.66 -12.96 -5.47
N LEU A 27 10.84 -11.76 -4.91
CA LEU A 27 11.59 -10.68 -5.56
C LEU A 27 13.10 -10.87 -5.38
N PRO A 28 13.91 -10.55 -6.40
CA PRO A 28 15.36 -10.67 -6.31
C PRO A 28 15.95 -9.57 -5.42
N GLY A 29 16.82 -9.97 -4.48
CA GLY A 29 17.59 -9.05 -3.66
C GLY A 29 16.88 -8.56 -2.38
N ARG A 30 17.43 -7.52 -1.76
CA ARG A 30 16.85 -6.92 -0.54
C ARG A 30 15.63 -6.09 -0.91
N VAL A 31 14.52 -6.33 -0.23
CA VAL A 31 13.24 -5.67 -0.49
C VAL A 31 12.89 -4.73 0.67
N ALA A 32 12.45 -3.52 0.34
CA ALA A 32 11.82 -2.59 1.27
C ALA A 32 10.40 -2.27 0.77
N VAL A 33 9.46 -2.17 1.70
CA VAL A 33 8.03 -1.96 1.42
C VAL A 33 7.63 -0.57 1.90
N ALA A 34 6.94 0.19 1.05
CA ALA A 34 6.20 1.37 1.45
C ALA A 34 4.71 1.04 1.46
N TYR A 35 4.05 1.22 2.61
CA TYR A 35 2.62 0.94 2.79
C TYR A 35 1.89 2.21 3.21
N GLU A 36 0.86 2.60 2.46
CA GLU A 36 -0.05 3.67 2.87
C GLU A 36 -1.09 3.11 3.85
N ALA A 37 -0.96 3.49 5.12
CA ALA A 37 -1.92 3.11 6.14
C ALA A 37 -3.18 3.99 6.05
N GLY A 38 -4.35 3.34 5.96
CA GLY A 38 -5.62 3.99 6.29
C GLY A 38 -5.73 4.29 7.79
N PRO A 39 -6.77 5.03 8.22
CA PRO A 39 -6.92 5.49 9.62
C PRO A 39 -6.94 4.36 10.65
N THR A 40 -7.17 3.12 10.23
CA THR A 40 -7.32 1.94 11.11
C THR A 40 -6.31 0.82 10.82
N GLY A 41 -5.35 1.02 9.90
CA GLY A 41 -4.56 -0.11 9.34
C GLY A 41 -3.06 -0.03 9.59
N LEU A 42 -2.54 -0.77 10.58
CA LEU A 42 -1.09 -1.05 10.75
C LEU A 42 -0.78 -2.55 10.82
N GLY A 43 -1.79 -3.42 10.70
CA GLY A 43 -1.65 -4.88 10.85
C GLY A 43 -0.65 -5.49 9.87
N LEU A 44 -0.74 -5.09 8.60
CA LEU A 44 0.18 -5.55 7.56
C LEU A 44 1.63 -5.12 7.84
N ALA A 45 1.84 -3.86 8.22
CA ALA A 45 3.18 -3.35 8.52
C ALA A 45 3.82 -4.11 9.70
N ARG A 46 3.06 -4.34 10.77
CA ARG A 46 3.52 -5.13 11.93
C ARG A 46 3.87 -6.57 11.54
N PHE A 47 3.03 -7.20 10.71
CA PHE A 47 3.26 -8.55 10.21
C PHE A 47 4.55 -8.64 9.37
N LEU A 48 4.75 -7.70 8.45
CA LEU A 48 5.94 -7.67 7.59
C LEU A 48 7.23 -7.40 8.38
N VAL A 49 7.20 -6.49 9.35
CA VAL A 49 8.34 -6.23 10.25
C VAL A 49 8.68 -7.47 11.08
N ALA A 50 7.68 -8.17 11.61
CA ALA A 50 7.91 -9.43 12.34
C ALA A 50 8.50 -10.54 11.45
N ALA A 51 8.20 -10.53 10.15
CA ALA A 51 8.80 -11.43 9.17
C ALA A 51 10.20 -11.01 8.67
N GLY A 52 10.76 -9.92 9.22
CA GLY A 52 12.10 -9.42 8.88
C GLY A 52 12.15 -8.54 7.63
N VAL A 53 11.01 -8.08 7.12
CA VAL A 53 10.95 -7.18 5.96
C VAL A 53 11.01 -5.73 6.42
N VAL A 54 11.85 -4.92 5.75
CA VAL A 54 11.89 -3.48 5.98
C VAL A 54 10.58 -2.87 5.48
N CYS A 55 9.76 -2.34 6.37
CA CYS A 55 8.47 -1.74 6.05
C CYS A 55 8.40 -0.29 6.56
N LEU A 56 8.23 0.64 5.63
CA LEU A 56 7.96 2.05 5.88
C LEU A 56 6.46 2.29 5.75
N VAL A 57 5.86 2.89 6.77
CA VAL A 57 4.45 3.27 6.73
C VAL A 57 4.34 4.75 6.40
N ALA A 58 3.70 5.06 5.28
CA ALA A 58 3.30 6.41 4.92
C ALA A 58 1.89 6.67 5.45
N VAL A 59 1.70 7.76 6.19
CA VAL A 59 0.37 8.27 6.50
C VAL A 59 -0.01 9.21 5.36
N ALA A 60 -1.20 9.05 4.80
CA ALA A 60 -1.75 9.99 3.84
C ALA A 60 -1.99 11.35 4.53
N SER A 61 -0.95 12.18 4.64
CA SER A 61 -1.07 13.53 5.13
C SER A 61 -1.73 14.38 4.04
N LYS A 62 -3.00 14.75 4.26
CA LYS A 62 -3.74 15.80 3.54
C LYS A 62 -3.54 15.76 2.02
N ARG A 63 -4.35 14.96 1.32
CA ARG A 63 -4.56 15.05 -0.14
C ARG A 63 -4.73 16.53 -0.51
N GLN A 64 -3.84 17.11 -1.32
CA GLN A 64 -4.06 18.46 -1.82
C GLN A 64 -5.43 18.46 -2.50
N ARG A 65 -6.36 19.24 -1.94
CA ARG A 65 -7.66 19.48 -2.56
C ARG A 65 -7.34 20.06 -3.94
N PRO A 66 -7.85 19.50 -5.05
CA PRO A 66 -7.93 20.27 -6.28
C PRO A 66 -8.65 21.57 -5.93
N THR A 67 -8.09 22.72 -6.32
CA THR A 67 -8.77 24.02 -6.19
C THR A 67 -10.10 23.91 -6.93
N GLY A 68 -11.19 23.76 -6.17
CA GLY A 68 -12.47 23.30 -6.68
C GLY A 68 -13.37 22.90 -5.53
N ASP A 69 -13.72 23.89 -4.72
CA ASP A 69 -14.78 23.76 -3.74
C ASP A 69 -16.10 23.50 -4.47
N ARG A 70 -16.55 22.24 -4.48
CA ARG A 70 -17.96 21.94 -4.73
C ARG A 70 -18.58 21.67 -3.39
N VAL A 71 -19.34 22.66 -2.92
CA VAL A 71 -20.35 22.49 -1.88
C VAL A 71 -21.20 21.30 -2.27
N LYS A 72 -21.29 20.30 -1.39
CA LYS A 72 -22.35 19.30 -1.51
C LYS A 72 -23.60 19.94 -0.94
N ASP A 73 -24.37 20.62 -1.79
CA ASP A 73 -25.74 20.97 -1.46
C ASP A 73 -26.48 19.66 -1.19
N ARG A 74 -26.99 19.52 0.04
CA ARG A 74 -27.73 18.34 0.44
C ARG A 74 -29.00 18.23 -0.41
N CYS A 75 -29.39 16.99 -0.67
CA CYS A 75 -30.72 16.65 -1.20
C CYS A 75 -31.82 17.19 -0.27
N PRO A 76 -33.01 17.53 -0.81
CA PRO A 76 -34.10 18.15 -0.04
C PRO A 76 -34.53 17.34 1.18
#